data_AF-A0A6F9DB47-F1
#
_entry.id   AF-A0A6F9DB47-F1
#
_cell.length_a   1.000
_cell.length_b   1.000
_cell.length_c   1.000
_cell.angle_alpha   90.00
_cell.angle_beta   90.00
_cell.angle_gamma   90.00
#
_symmetry.space_group_name_H-M   'P 1'
#
loop_
_entity.id
_entity.type
_entity.pdbx_description
1 polymer ?
#
loop_
_entity_poly.entity_id
_entity_poly.type
_entity_poly.pdbx_seq_one_letter_code
_entity_poly.pdbx_strand_id
1 'polypeptide(L)' 'MHEILQRYLKYNAHAASYTWKYDGVSLIMDKTLRDNGLEDEDEEFYELSMDAELWTPAIHLYFNDDLTEA' A
#
# COMPACT_ATOMS: atom_id res chain seq x y z
N MET A 1 -4.80 7.64 -0.32
CA MET A 1 -4.77 6.17 -0.30
C MET A 1 -6.14 5.57 -0.66
N HIS A 2 -7.25 6.28 -0.48
CA HIS A 2 -8.60 5.85 -0.87
C HIS A 2 -8.71 5.25 -2.28
N GLU A 3 -8.11 5.87 -3.30
CA GLU A 3 -8.16 5.32 -4.67
C GLU A 3 -7.48 3.95 -4.80
N ILE A 4 -6.39 3.71 -4.05
CA ILE A 4 -5.66 2.44 -4.06
C ILE A 4 -6.51 1.36 -3.39
N LEU A 5 -7.15 1.69 -2.27
CA LEU A 5 -8.14 0.80 -1.64
C LEU A 5 -9.26 0.45 -2.63
N GLN A 6 -9.87 1.44 -3.29
CA GLN A 6 -10.95 1.20 -4.26
C GLN A 6 -10.53 0.25 -5.39
N ARG A 7 -9.31 0.39 -5.91
CA ARG A 7 -8.77 -0.52 -6.93
C ARG A 7 -8.56 -1.94 -6.38
N TYR A 8 -8.15 -2.05 -5.12
CA TYR A 8 -7.87 -3.34 -4.47
C TYR A 8 -9.12 -4.10 -4.01
N LEU A 9 -10.25 -3.41 -3.78
CA LEU A 9 -11.52 -4.04 -3.37
C LEU A 9 -12.02 -5.12 -4.33
N LYS A 10 -11.60 -5.09 -5.61
CA LYS A 10 -11.86 -6.16 -6.59
C LYS A 10 -11.28 -7.51 -6.17
N TYR A 11 -10.16 -7.51 -5.45
CA TYR A 11 -9.46 -8.72 -5.02
C TYR A 11 -9.84 -9.13 -3.59
N ASN A 12 -10.12 -8.16 -2.73
CA ASN A 12 -10.62 -8.40 -1.39
C ASN A 12 -11.69 -7.35 -1.03
N ALA A 13 -12.96 -7.77 -1.05
CA ALA A 13 -14.11 -6.90 -0.75
C ALA A 13 -14.09 -6.33 0.67
N HIS A 14 -13.35 -6.96 1.57
CA HIS A 14 -13.22 -6.60 2.97
C HIS A 14 -11.95 -5.80 3.26
N ALA A 15 -11.13 -5.46 2.25
CA ALA A 15 -9.85 -4.78 2.45
C ALA A 15 -9.93 -3.42 3.16
N ALA A 16 -11.13 -2.83 3.26
CA ALA A 16 -11.36 -1.61 4.03
C ALA A 16 -11.26 -1.83 5.55
N SER A 17 -11.49 -3.04 6.06
CA SER A 17 -11.35 -3.37 7.48
C SER A 17 -9.92 -3.78 7.87
N TYR A 18 -9.02 -3.95 6.90
CA TYR A 18 -7.65 -4.39 7.14
C TYR A 18 -6.76 -3.20 7.53
N THR A 19 -5.68 -3.49 8.27
CA THR A 19 -4.63 -2.50 8.54
C THR A 19 -3.60 -2.52 7.43
N TRP A 20 -3.49 -1.41 6.68
CA TRP A 20 -2.52 -1.23 5.60
C TRP A 20 -1.20 -0.69 6.16
N LYS A 21 -0.07 -1.31 5.79
CA LYS A 21 1.26 -0.93 6.29
C LYS A 21 2.31 -0.88 5.19
N TYR A 22 3.23 0.06 5.32
CA TYR A 22 4.48 0.11 4.55
C TYR A 22 5.64 0.12 5.53
N ASP A 23 6.65 -0.72 5.29
CA ASP A 23 7.83 -0.86 6.15
C ASP A 23 7.50 -0.96 7.67
N GLY A 24 6.46 -1.73 8.00
CA GLY A 24 5.98 -1.92 9.37
C GLY A 24 5.16 -0.75 9.96
N VAL A 25 5.08 0.39 9.29
CA VAL A 25 4.33 1.58 9.71
C VAL A 25 2.93 1.59 9.09
N SER A 26 1.91 1.88 9.91
CA SER A 26 0.52 1.98 9.44
C SER A 26 0.30 3.19 8.54
N LEU A 27 -0.35 2.97 7.40
CA LEU A 27 -0.68 4.01 6.43
C LEU A 27 -1.94 4.77 6.85
N ILE A 28 -1.94 6.07 6.62
CA ILE A 28 -3.08 6.97 6.84
C ILE A 28 -3.86 7.07 5.52
N MET A 29 -5.14 6.64 5.54
CA MET A 29 -5.92 6.49 4.31
C MET A 29 -6.28 7.81 3.62
N ASP A 30 -6.37 8.89 4.39
CA ASP A 30 -6.59 10.27 3.93
C ASP A 30 -5.37 10.90 3.24
N LYS A 31 -4.19 10.27 3.32
CA LYS A 31 -2.94 10.78 2.78
C LYS A 31 -2.56 10.11 1.46
N THR A 32 -1.70 10.75 0.67
CA THR A 32 -1.12 10.14 -0.54
C THR A 32 -0.07 9.08 -0.19
N LEU A 33 0.43 8.32 -1.17
CA LEU A 33 1.56 7.40 -0.94
C LEU A 33 2.80 8.16 -0.45
N ARG A 34 3.12 9.26 -1.13
CA ARG A 34 4.22 10.16 -0.79
C ARG A 34 4.11 10.73 0.63
N ASP A 35 2.92 11.20 1.03
CA ASP A 35 2.70 11.73 2.38
C ASP A 35 2.74 10.65 3.48
N ASN A 36 2.64 9.38 3.10
CA ASN A 36 2.84 8.23 3.97
C ASN A 36 4.30 7.71 3.96
N GLY A 37 5.20 8.38 3.23
CA GLY A 37 6.61 8.02 3.16
C GLY A 37 6.97 7.03 2.05
N LEU A 38 6.05 6.73 1.12
CA LEU A 38 6.36 5.97 -0.09
C LEU A 38 6.72 6.96 -1.19
N GLU A 39 8.01 7.20 -1.36
CA GLU A 39 8.53 8.05 -2.44
C GLU A 39 8.47 7.33 -3.79
N ASP A 40 8.52 8.13 -4.85
CA ASP A 40 8.58 7.65 -6.22
C ASP A 40 10.05 7.65 -6.65
N GLU A 41 10.65 6.46 -6.70
CA GLU A 41 12.07 6.23 -6.96
C GLU A 41 12.35 5.90 -8.44
N ASP A 42 11.34 6.01 -9.32
CA ASP A 42 11.43 5.60 -10.73
C ASP A 42 12.58 6.32 -11.49
N GLU A 43 12.80 7.62 -11.21
CA GLU A 43 13.88 8.40 -11.84
C GLU A 43 15.26 7.90 -11.40
N GLU A 44 15.46 7.65 -10.11
CA GLU A 44 16.71 7.13 -9.56
C GLU A 44 16.99 5.70 -10.07
N PHE A 45 15.96 4.85 -10.10
CA PHE A 45 16.09 3.50 -10.65
C PHE A 45 16.47 3.51 -12.13
N TYR A 46 15.92 4.44 -12.91
CA TYR A 46 16.28 4.62 -14.31
C TYR A 46 17.75 5.05 -14.46
N GLU A 47 18.20 6.07 -13.72
CA GLU A 47 19.58 6.56 -13.75
C GLU A 47 20.59 5.48 -13.34
N LEU A 48 20.25 4.69 -12.32
CA LEU A 48 21.10 3.62 -11.80
C LEU A 48 20.97 2.30 -12.59
N SER A 49 20.11 2.25 -13.62
CA SER A 49 19.79 1.02 -14.38
C SER A 49 19.37 -0.14 -13.48
N MET A 50 18.58 0.17 -12.45
CA MET A 50 18.02 -0.80 -11.52
C MET A 50 16.78 -1.48 -12.12
N ASP A 51 16.56 -2.73 -11.73
CA ASP A 51 15.37 -3.49 -12.13
C ASP A 51 14.18 -3.09 -11.26
N ALA A 52 13.27 -2.29 -11.82
CA ALA A 52 12.09 -1.82 -11.11
C ALA A 52 11.18 -2.95 -10.59
N GLU A 53 11.16 -4.13 -11.23
CA GLU A 53 10.35 -5.26 -10.76
C GLU A 53 10.90 -5.84 -9.45
N LEU A 54 12.22 -5.83 -9.27
CA LEU A 54 12.86 -6.31 -8.04
C LEU A 54 12.70 -5.33 -6.87
N TRP A 55 12.57 -4.03 -7.16
CA TRP A 55 12.53 -2.95 -6.16
C TRP A 55 11.15 -2.31 -6.00
N THR A 56 10.09 -2.91 -6.57
CA THR A 56 8.73 -2.40 -6.43
C THR A 56 8.31 -2.37 -4.94
N PRO A 57 7.89 -1.21 -4.40
CA PRO A 57 7.45 -1.11 -3.01
C PRO A 57 6.24 -2.02 -2.71
N ALA A 58 6.31 -2.72 -1.57
CA ALA A 58 5.23 -3.60 -1.13
C ALA A 58 4.42 -2.97 0.02
N ILE A 59 3.09 -2.97 -0.14
CA ILE A 59 2.16 -2.61 0.92
C ILE A 59 1.58 -3.88 1.52
N HIS A 60 1.75 -4.06 2.83
CA HIS A 60 1.26 -5.22 3.56
C HIS A 60 -0.12 -4.95 4.14
N LEU A 61 -1.01 -5.92 4.01
CA LEU A 61 -2.35 -5.88 4.62
C LEU A 61 -2.41 -6.88 5.77
N TYR A 62 -2.74 -6.38 6.95
CA TYR A 62 -2.93 -7.18 8.15
C TYR A 62 -4.43 -7.33 8.40
N PHE A 63 -4.89 -8.57 8.50
CA PHE A 63 -6.26 -8.86 8.92
C PHE A 63 -6.46 -8.37 10.35
N ASN A 64 -7.52 -7.59 10.55
CA ASN A 64 -8.00 -7.27 11.88
C ASN A 64 -9.10 -8.28 12.21
N ASP A 65 -8.99 -8.95 13.35
CA ASP A 65 -10.05 -9.84 13.87
C ASP A 65 -11.20 -9.00 14.44
N ASP A 66 -11.80 -8.22 13.54
CA ASP A 66 -12.98 -7.44 13.82
C ASP A 66 -14.18 -8.35 13.57
N LEU A 67 -14.95 -8.65 14.63
CA LEU A 67 -16.17 -9.48 14.66
C LEU A 67 -17.35 -8.92 13.81
N THR A 68 -17.05 -8.24 12.70
CA THR A 68 -18.03 -7.55 11.85
C THR A 68 -18.46 -8.32 10.61
N GLU A 69 -18.09 -9.59 10.49
CA GLU A 69 -18.64 -10.50 9.48
C GLU A 69 -19.54 -11.54 10.13
N ALA A 70 -20.85 -11.28 10.09
CA ALA A 70 -21.94 -12.21 10.36
C ALA A 70 -22.86 -12.30 9.14
#